data_AF-A0A1S3CZI8-F1
#
_entry.id   AF-A0A1S3CZI8-F1
#
_cell.length_a   1.000
_cell.length_b   1.000
_cell.length_c   1.000
_cell.angle_alpha   90.00
_cell.angle_beta   90.00
_cell.angle_gamma   90.00
#
_symmetry.space_group_name_H-M   'P 1'
#
loop_
_entity.id
_entity.type
_entity.pdbx_description
1 polymer ?
#
loop_
_entity_poly.entity_id
_entity_poly.type
_entity_poly.pdbx_seq_one_letter_code
_entity_poly.pdbx_strand_id
1 'polypeptide(L)'
;MKTSSFQHMYLVASVLPRMTALRRFVMEGMMLVLGFRIKKDTSKAEQSKEAKVFISNHISKFDFIPFHVSLSCNTPNTSSFSFPFWAGGGECLGLINLGRNTRFSRSTFLSKLKSFLCRTEAPIVLFPEEETTNGKKGLLKFSSWPVSACNCVQPVILSAHRPITSISLSPIPSSWYSDFFWSLFTPCTVYTIKFLPVMKRAQNETDEDLMSRIEACIACEGRLSPTLCTPSEKYELEKRLVRALATQNSGARRYDSRMYAEAQRIREIFPNIPLNAIVRELGRSHGNAELTISRLIADSSFQNLSFNSSSSFNQSPSPSSPSTPQFNASPHNRMSAFAEKKAQFIAEARRRYIEKHGLNVPS
;
A
#
# COMPACT_ATOMS: atom_id res chain seq x y z
N MET A 1 2.93 -9.38 -21.18
CA MET A 1 2.01 -10.53 -21.34
C MET A 1 0.78 -10.42 -20.46
N LYS A 2 0.87 -10.38 -19.13
CA LYS A 2 -0.32 -10.40 -18.25
C LYS A 2 -1.30 -9.22 -18.38
N THR A 3 -0.83 -8.01 -18.70
CA THR A 3 -1.71 -6.84 -18.91
C THR A 3 -2.68 -7.05 -20.08
N SER A 4 -2.18 -7.63 -21.17
CA SER A 4 -3.00 -8.04 -22.31
C SER A 4 -3.99 -9.13 -21.90
N SER A 5 -3.59 -10.10 -21.09
CA SER A 5 -4.49 -11.15 -20.57
C SER A 5 -5.64 -10.57 -19.72
N PHE A 6 -5.42 -9.51 -18.95
CA PHE A 6 -6.50 -8.81 -18.23
C PHE A 6 -7.50 -8.13 -19.17
N GLN A 7 -7.03 -7.52 -20.27
CA GLN A 7 -7.91 -6.92 -21.28
C GLN A 7 -8.75 -7.98 -22.00
N HIS A 8 -8.13 -9.12 -22.36
CA HIS A 8 -8.86 -10.25 -22.93
C HIS A 8 -9.88 -10.80 -21.93
N MET A 9 -9.52 -10.91 -20.64
CA MET A 9 -10.43 -11.41 -19.60
C MET A 9 -11.66 -10.52 -19.48
N TYR A 10 -11.47 -9.21 -19.60
CA TYR A 10 -12.57 -8.26 -19.64
C TYR A 10 -13.46 -8.43 -20.87
N LEU A 11 -12.88 -8.55 -22.07
CA LEU A 11 -13.62 -8.75 -23.31
C LEU A 11 -14.43 -10.06 -23.29
N VAL A 12 -13.83 -11.13 -22.78
CA VAL A 12 -14.52 -12.41 -22.58
C VAL A 12 -15.64 -12.28 -21.56
N ALA A 13 -15.43 -11.54 -20.47
CA ALA A 13 -16.43 -11.31 -19.44
C ALA A 13 -17.59 -10.42 -19.89
N SER A 14 -17.40 -9.56 -20.89
CA SER A 14 -18.45 -8.71 -21.47
C SER A 14 -19.24 -9.42 -22.57
N VAL A 15 -18.60 -10.30 -23.34
CA VAL A 15 -19.24 -11.03 -24.46
C VAL A 15 -20.01 -12.27 -23.98
N LEU A 16 -19.49 -13.01 -23.00
CA LEU A 16 -20.11 -14.27 -22.58
C LEU A 16 -21.21 -14.03 -21.52
N PRO A 17 -22.39 -14.69 -21.64
CA PRO A 17 -23.47 -14.57 -20.66
C PRO A 17 -23.02 -14.96 -19.25
N ARG A 18 -23.43 -14.15 -18.26
CA ARG A 18 -23.23 -14.43 -16.83
C ARG A 18 -23.91 -15.77 -16.54
N MET A 19 -23.20 -16.71 -15.93
CA MET A 19 -23.66 -18.06 -15.52
C MET A 19 -23.50 -19.22 -16.52
N THR A 20 -22.88 -19.03 -17.68
CA THR A 20 -22.55 -20.19 -18.55
C THR A 20 -21.32 -20.96 -18.03
N ALA A 21 -21.38 -22.29 -18.04
CA ALA A 21 -20.24 -23.14 -17.71
C ALA A 21 -19.02 -22.83 -18.61
N LEU A 22 -19.28 -22.48 -19.87
CA LEU A 22 -18.26 -22.04 -20.83
C LEU A 22 -17.52 -20.78 -20.34
N ARG A 23 -18.25 -19.74 -19.91
CA ARG A 23 -17.64 -18.54 -19.34
C ARG A 23 -16.78 -18.88 -18.13
N ARG A 24 -17.27 -19.73 -17.24
CA ARG A 24 -16.50 -20.15 -16.06
C ARG A 24 -15.20 -20.86 -16.46
N PHE A 25 -15.27 -21.81 -17.39
CA PHE A 25 -14.09 -22.53 -17.89
C PHE A 25 -13.07 -21.58 -18.53
N VAL A 26 -13.52 -20.66 -19.40
CA VAL A 26 -12.63 -19.68 -20.04
C VAL A 26 -12.01 -18.76 -18.99
N MET A 27 -12.80 -18.23 -18.05
CA MET A 27 -12.31 -17.34 -17.01
C MET A 27 -11.33 -18.05 -16.07
N GLU A 28 -11.58 -19.32 -15.69
CA GLU A 28 -10.63 -20.13 -14.92
C GLU A 28 -9.31 -20.33 -15.70
N GLY A 29 -9.37 -20.58 -17.01
CA GLY A 29 -8.20 -20.65 -17.88
C GLY A 29 -7.43 -19.33 -17.97
N MET A 30 -8.13 -18.20 -18.03
CA MET A 30 -7.49 -16.87 -18.06
C MET A 30 -6.86 -16.50 -16.72
N MET A 31 -7.52 -16.81 -15.61
CA MET A 31 -6.95 -16.66 -14.27
C MET A 31 -5.69 -17.51 -14.12
N LEU A 32 -5.70 -18.73 -14.65
CA LEU A 32 -4.54 -19.61 -14.67
C LEU A 32 -3.36 -19.03 -15.47
N VAL A 33 -3.62 -18.45 -16.64
CA VAL A 33 -2.60 -17.72 -17.45
C VAL A 33 -2.07 -16.50 -16.70
N LEU A 34 -2.92 -15.81 -15.94
CA LEU A 34 -2.52 -14.70 -15.07
C LEU A 34 -1.71 -15.15 -13.84
N GLY A 35 -1.63 -16.47 -13.59
CA GLY A 35 -0.91 -17.05 -12.47
C GLY A 35 -1.76 -17.23 -11.21
N PHE A 36 -3.08 -17.12 -11.32
CA PHE A 36 -4.00 -17.33 -10.20
C PHE A 36 -4.63 -18.72 -10.28
N ARG A 37 -4.43 -19.52 -9.24
CA ARG A 37 -5.04 -20.84 -9.09
C ARG A 37 -6.12 -20.76 -8.02
N ILE A 38 -7.34 -21.14 -8.36
CA ILE A 38 -8.46 -21.18 -7.42
C ILE A 38 -8.68 -22.63 -6.99
N LYS A 39 -8.64 -22.89 -5.69
CA LYS A 39 -8.95 -24.17 -5.07
C LYS A 39 -10.20 -24.01 -4.21
N LYS A 40 -11.14 -24.95 -4.34
CA LYS A 40 -12.27 -25.07 -3.41
C LYS A 40 -11.92 -26.16 -2.40
N ASP A 41 -11.98 -25.83 -1.13
CA ASP A 41 -11.83 -26.77 -0.03
C ASP A 41 -13.23 -27.21 0.43
N THR A 42 -13.59 -28.45 0.10
CA THR A 42 -14.89 -29.07 0.43
C THR A 42 -14.83 -29.87 1.74
N SER A 43 -13.78 -29.71 2.54
CA SER A 43 -13.55 -30.55 3.73
C SER A 43 -14.61 -30.47 4.83
N LYS A 44 -15.37 -29.37 4.94
CA LYS A 44 -16.34 -29.17 6.04
C LYS A 44 -17.78 -28.97 5.59
N ALA A 45 -17.99 -28.16 4.57
CA ALA A 45 -19.33 -27.86 4.08
C ALA A 45 -19.29 -27.66 2.57
N GLU A 46 -20.39 -28.01 1.92
CA GLU A 46 -20.60 -27.66 0.52
C GLU A 46 -21.27 -26.29 0.39
N GLN A 47 -21.18 -25.74 -0.82
CA GLN A 47 -21.93 -24.56 -1.20
C GLN A 47 -23.43 -24.85 -1.04
N SER A 48 -24.06 -24.19 -0.07
CA SER A 48 -25.47 -24.42 0.22
C SER A 48 -26.33 -23.59 -0.73
N LYS A 49 -27.26 -24.23 -1.44
CA LYS A 49 -28.22 -23.53 -2.31
C LYS A 49 -29.18 -22.62 -1.53
N GLU A 50 -29.31 -22.83 -0.22
CA GLU A 50 -30.15 -22.02 0.68
C GLU A 50 -29.56 -20.64 1.01
N ALA A 51 -28.24 -20.49 0.97
CA ALA A 51 -27.56 -19.27 1.38
C ALA A 51 -27.20 -18.42 0.17
N LYS A 52 -27.97 -17.35 -0.06
CA LYS A 52 -27.70 -16.38 -1.13
C LYS A 52 -26.56 -15.39 -0.79
N VAL A 53 -26.22 -15.27 0.49
CA VAL A 53 -25.22 -14.31 0.98
C VAL A 53 -24.04 -15.05 1.59
N PHE A 54 -22.86 -14.81 1.04
CA PHE A 54 -21.58 -15.27 1.55
C PHE A 54 -20.90 -14.16 2.35
N ILE A 55 -20.37 -14.48 3.52
CA ILE A 55 -19.58 -13.54 4.33
C ILE A 55 -18.16 -14.08 4.37
N SER A 56 -17.20 -13.27 3.92
CA SER A 56 -15.79 -13.67 3.86
C SER A 56 -14.87 -12.66 4.52
N ASN A 57 -13.72 -13.15 4.97
CA ASN A 57 -12.60 -12.29 5.30
C ASN A 57 -12.05 -11.58 4.04
N HIS A 58 -11.36 -10.47 4.23
CA HIS A 58 -10.81 -9.64 3.15
C HIS A 58 -9.28 -9.52 3.24
N ILE A 59 -8.56 -10.28 2.41
CA ILE A 59 -7.09 -10.37 2.38
C ILE A 59 -6.48 -9.43 1.33
N SER A 60 -7.15 -9.25 0.19
CA SER A 60 -6.64 -8.46 -0.92
C SER A 60 -7.75 -7.76 -1.67
N LYS A 61 -7.40 -6.64 -2.31
CA LYS A 61 -8.32 -5.90 -3.17
C LYS A 61 -8.83 -6.72 -4.36
N PHE A 62 -8.22 -7.87 -4.66
CA PHE A 62 -8.64 -8.78 -5.74
C PHE A 62 -9.53 -9.94 -5.29
N ASP A 63 -9.93 -10.00 -4.01
CA ASP A 63 -10.68 -11.12 -3.45
C ASP A 63 -12.03 -11.37 -4.12
N PHE A 64 -12.63 -10.35 -4.75
CA PHE A 64 -13.86 -10.52 -5.52
C PHE A 64 -13.69 -11.43 -6.75
N ILE A 65 -12.48 -11.49 -7.33
CA ILE A 65 -12.21 -12.27 -8.55
C ILE A 65 -12.39 -13.78 -8.32
N PRO A 66 -11.74 -14.43 -7.33
CA PRO A 66 -11.92 -15.86 -7.11
C PRO A 66 -13.38 -16.22 -6.79
N PHE A 67 -14.13 -15.38 -6.08
CA PHE A 67 -15.56 -15.60 -5.86
C PHE A 67 -16.39 -15.48 -7.13
N HIS A 68 -16.16 -14.45 -7.95
CA HIS A 68 -16.88 -14.27 -9.21
C HIS A 68 -16.57 -15.39 -10.21
N VAL A 69 -15.31 -15.79 -10.38
CA VAL A 69 -14.93 -16.85 -11.32
C VAL A 69 -15.47 -18.21 -10.87
N SER A 70 -15.38 -18.51 -9.57
CA SER A 70 -15.64 -19.85 -9.04
C SER A 70 -17.10 -20.10 -8.66
N LEU A 71 -17.82 -19.05 -8.27
CA LEU A 71 -19.20 -19.12 -7.76
C LEU A 71 -20.17 -18.22 -8.54
N SER A 72 -19.69 -17.44 -9.52
CA SER A 72 -20.49 -16.44 -10.23
C SER A 72 -21.19 -15.46 -9.27
N CYS A 73 -20.56 -15.17 -8.13
CA CYS A 73 -21.06 -14.24 -7.13
C CYS A 73 -20.93 -12.79 -7.60
N ASN A 74 -21.86 -11.96 -7.15
CA ASN A 74 -21.74 -10.52 -7.20
C ASN A 74 -21.12 -9.99 -5.90
N THR A 75 -20.38 -8.89 -5.99
CA THR A 75 -19.73 -8.25 -4.85
C THR A 75 -20.07 -6.76 -4.87
N PRO A 76 -20.59 -6.17 -3.79
CA PRO A 76 -20.78 -4.73 -3.72
C PRO A 76 -19.43 -4.01 -3.81
N ASN A 77 -19.37 -2.98 -4.64
CA ASN A 77 -18.23 -2.09 -4.71
C ASN A 77 -18.17 -1.22 -3.43
N THR A 78 -17.48 -1.69 -2.39
CA THR A 78 -17.42 -1.06 -1.06
C THR A 78 -16.21 -0.14 -0.88
N SER A 79 -15.05 -0.51 -1.42
CA SER A 79 -13.88 0.36 -1.51
C SER A 79 -13.98 1.18 -2.79
N SER A 80 -13.60 2.47 -2.76
CA SER A 80 -13.54 3.36 -3.94
C SER A 80 -12.55 2.84 -4.99
N PHE A 81 -12.90 1.75 -5.68
CA PHE A 81 -12.17 1.21 -6.80
C PHE A 81 -12.32 2.23 -7.94
N SER A 82 -11.33 3.11 -8.06
CA SER A 82 -11.15 3.92 -9.26
C SER A 82 -10.56 3.02 -10.34
N PHE A 83 -11.37 2.08 -10.85
CA PHE A 83 -11.01 1.23 -11.97
C PHE A 83 -10.96 2.13 -13.22
N PRO A 84 -9.83 2.29 -13.91
CA PRO A 84 -9.72 3.18 -15.07
C PRO A 84 -10.24 2.54 -16.37
N PHE A 85 -11.11 1.53 -16.29
CA PHE A 85 -11.73 0.93 -17.47
C PHE A 85 -13.05 1.63 -17.75
N TRP A 86 -13.01 2.51 -18.75
CA TRP A 86 -14.17 3.08 -19.42
C TRP A 86 -15.31 2.03 -19.55
N ALA A 87 -16.53 2.41 -19.16
CA ALA A 87 -17.78 1.71 -19.46
C ALA A 87 -18.04 0.32 -18.82
N GLY A 88 -18.10 0.22 -17.48
CA GLY A 88 -18.74 -0.95 -16.83
C GLY A 88 -17.83 -2.17 -16.61
N GLY A 89 -16.52 -1.96 -16.63
CA GLY A 89 -15.45 -2.91 -16.27
C GLY A 89 -15.77 -3.85 -15.10
N GLY A 90 -16.08 -3.24 -13.96
CA GLY A 90 -16.31 -3.96 -12.71
C GLY A 90 -17.56 -4.84 -12.74
N GLU A 91 -18.64 -4.39 -13.38
CA GLU A 91 -19.89 -5.15 -13.46
C GLU A 91 -19.74 -6.45 -14.23
N CYS A 92 -18.87 -6.46 -15.25
CA CYS A 92 -18.52 -7.66 -15.99
C CYS A 92 -17.74 -8.67 -15.13
N LEU A 93 -17.07 -8.22 -14.07
CA LEU A 93 -16.35 -9.04 -13.10
C LEU A 93 -17.13 -9.27 -11.79
N GLY A 94 -18.45 -9.03 -11.80
CA GLY A 94 -19.33 -9.25 -10.66
C GLY A 94 -19.36 -8.10 -9.65
N LEU A 95 -18.65 -6.99 -9.87
CA LEU A 95 -18.74 -5.83 -8.99
C LEU A 95 -20.02 -5.05 -9.27
N ILE A 96 -20.91 -4.97 -8.29
CA ILE A 96 -22.14 -4.19 -8.39
C ILE A 96 -21.94 -2.81 -7.76
N ASN A 97 -22.24 -1.76 -8.52
CA ASN A 97 -22.20 -0.38 -8.05
C ASN A 97 -23.46 -0.09 -7.23
N LEU A 98 -23.48 -0.52 -5.97
CA LEU A 98 -24.56 -0.22 -5.03
C LEU A 98 -24.46 1.18 -4.40
N GLY A 99 -23.55 2.03 -4.91
CA GLY A 99 -23.56 3.47 -4.66
C GLY A 99 -22.94 3.89 -3.34
N ARG A 100 -21.79 3.32 -2.94
CA ARG A 100 -20.94 3.87 -1.87
C ARG A 100 -20.03 4.99 -2.42
N ASN A 101 -20.59 5.88 -3.26
CA ASN A 101 -19.98 7.19 -3.44
C ASN A 101 -20.19 7.92 -2.11
N THR A 102 -19.12 8.50 -1.59
CA THR A 102 -18.87 9.09 -0.26
C THR A 102 -19.94 10.05 0.33
N ARG A 103 -21.11 10.19 -0.30
CA ARG A 103 -22.25 11.01 0.11
C ARG A 103 -23.57 10.25 0.39
N PHE A 104 -23.64 8.93 0.17
CA PHE A 104 -24.88 8.16 0.39
C PHE A 104 -24.95 7.47 1.76
N SER A 105 -26.09 7.64 2.44
CA SER A 105 -26.40 7.01 3.73
C SER A 105 -26.40 5.48 3.64
N ARG A 106 -25.88 4.79 4.67
CA ARG A 106 -25.85 3.31 4.78
C ARG A 106 -27.24 2.70 4.61
N SER A 107 -28.30 3.39 5.02
CA SER A 107 -29.69 2.92 4.87
C SER A 107 -30.11 2.77 3.41
N THR A 108 -29.73 3.71 2.54
CA THR A 108 -30.02 3.65 1.09
C THR A 108 -29.27 2.49 0.43
N PHE A 109 -28.02 2.25 0.82
CA PHE A 109 -27.24 1.11 0.35
C PHE A 109 -27.90 -0.22 0.76
N LEU A 110 -28.31 -0.35 2.03
CA LEU A 110 -28.99 -1.54 2.52
C LEU A 110 -30.32 -1.80 1.80
N SER A 111 -31.10 -0.75 1.55
CA SER A 111 -32.35 -0.86 0.78
C SER A 111 -32.11 -1.38 -0.64
N LYS A 112 -31.07 -0.86 -1.33
CA LYS A 112 -30.68 -1.34 -2.67
C LYS A 112 -30.12 -2.76 -2.65
N LEU A 113 -29.38 -3.14 -1.60
CA LEU A 113 -28.87 -4.49 -1.44
C LEU A 113 -30.02 -5.49 -1.23
N LYS A 114 -30.99 -5.15 -0.37
CA LYS A 114 -32.20 -5.95 -0.14
C LYS A 114 -33.02 -6.12 -1.42
N SER A 115 -33.25 -5.03 -2.16
CA SER A 115 -33.99 -5.12 -3.42
C SER A 115 -33.25 -5.94 -4.48
N PHE A 116 -31.92 -5.85 -4.53
CA PHE A 116 -31.10 -6.67 -5.43
C PHE A 116 -31.15 -8.17 -5.07
N LEU A 117 -31.10 -8.51 -3.78
CA LEU A 117 -31.27 -9.88 -3.28
C LEU A 117 -32.65 -10.47 -3.58
N CYS A 118 -33.70 -9.64 -3.55
CA CYS A 118 -35.05 -10.05 -3.94
C CYS A 118 -35.18 -10.28 -5.46
N ARG A 119 -34.48 -9.47 -6.27
CA ARG A 119 -34.59 -9.51 -7.74
C ARG A 119 -33.72 -10.59 -8.39
N THR A 120 -32.64 -10.99 -7.74
CA THR A 120 -31.58 -11.81 -8.37
C THR A 120 -31.41 -13.13 -7.64
N GLU A 121 -31.29 -14.23 -8.38
CA GLU A 121 -30.94 -15.55 -7.82
C GLU A 121 -29.44 -15.75 -7.63
N ALA A 122 -28.62 -14.86 -8.23
CA ALA A 122 -27.18 -14.93 -8.12
C ALA A 122 -26.70 -14.63 -6.69
N PRO A 123 -25.77 -15.43 -6.16
CA PRO A 123 -25.23 -15.21 -4.82
C PRO A 123 -24.43 -13.91 -4.72
N ILE A 124 -24.31 -13.39 -3.50
CA ILE A 124 -23.53 -12.18 -3.19
C ILE A 124 -22.47 -12.51 -2.15
N VAL A 125 -21.25 -12.01 -2.33
CA VAL A 125 -20.21 -12.04 -1.30
C VAL A 125 -20.04 -10.66 -0.67
N LEU A 126 -19.99 -10.62 0.66
CA LEU A 126 -19.84 -9.42 1.47
C LEU A 126 -18.57 -9.52 2.32
N PHE A 127 -17.87 -8.40 2.45
CA PHE A 127 -16.64 -8.27 3.22
C PHE A 127 -16.88 -7.33 4.42
N PRO A 128 -17.27 -7.87 5.60
CA PRO A 128 -17.55 -7.08 6.80
C PRO A 128 -16.34 -6.32 7.36
N GLU A 129 -15.12 -6.73 7.02
CA GLU A 129 -13.88 -6.07 7.46
C GLU A 129 -13.72 -4.66 6.87
N GLU A 130 -14.44 -4.33 5.79
CA GLU A 130 -14.36 -3.09 4.97
C GLU A 130 -12.96 -2.74 4.40
N GLU A 131 -11.90 -3.31 4.97
CA GLU A 131 -10.49 -3.09 4.66
C GLU A 131 -9.74 -4.42 4.56
N THR A 132 -8.61 -4.39 3.88
CA THR A 132 -7.79 -5.60 3.64
C THR A 132 -6.89 -5.92 4.83
N THR A 133 -6.77 -7.20 5.20
CA THR A 133 -5.82 -7.68 6.21
C THR A 133 -4.73 -8.55 5.59
N ASN A 134 -3.72 -8.87 6.39
CA ASN A 134 -2.65 -9.75 5.93
C ASN A 134 -3.09 -11.22 5.78
N GLY A 135 -4.30 -11.58 6.22
CA GLY A 135 -4.84 -12.94 6.16
C GLY A 135 -4.01 -14.00 6.90
N LYS A 136 -3.09 -13.58 7.78
CA LYS A 136 -2.10 -14.47 8.43
C LYS A 136 -2.16 -14.49 9.95
N LYS A 137 -2.43 -13.34 10.58
CA LYS A 137 -2.35 -13.22 12.04
C LYS A 137 -3.60 -12.59 12.67
N GLY A 138 -4.18 -11.59 12.01
CA GLY A 138 -5.29 -10.82 12.55
C GLY A 138 -6.45 -10.75 11.59
N LEU A 139 -7.65 -10.86 12.13
CA LEU A 139 -8.92 -10.54 11.48
C LEU A 139 -9.40 -9.19 12.02
N LEU A 140 -9.78 -8.24 11.16
CA LEU A 140 -10.35 -6.97 11.62
C LEU A 140 -11.75 -7.20 12.19
N LYS A 141 -12.17 -6.33 13.11
CA LYS A 141 -13.52 -6.38 13.67
C LYS A 141 -14.56 -6.28 12.57
N PHE A 142 -15.51 -7.21 12.57
CA PHE A 142 -16.58 -7.21 11.59
C PHE A 142 -17.63 -6.14 11.89
N SER A 143 -18.11 -5.50 10.83
CA SER A 143 -19.25 -4.58 10.91
C SER A 143 -20.58 -5.32 10.81
N SER A 144 -21.62 -4.84 11.51
CA SER A 144 -22.94 -5.50 11.60
C SER A 144 -23.85 -5.33 10.37
N TRP A 145 -23.50 -4.46 9.42
CA TRP A 145 -24.36 -4.17 8.27
C TRP A 145 -24.67 -5.37 7.33
N PRO A 146 -23.80 -6.39 7.13
CA PRO A 146 -24.10 -7.49 6.21
C PRO A 146 -25.28 -8.34 6.67
N VAL A 147 -25.41 -8.56 7.98
CA VAL A 147 -26.52 -9.36 8.54
C VAL A 147 -27.82 -8.56 8.64
N SER A 148 -27.75 -7.22 8.70
CA SER A 148 -28.95 -6.38 8.59
C SER A 148 -29.63 -6.53 7.22
N ALA A 149 -28.90 -7.00 6.20
CA ALA A 149 -29.42 -7.24 4.86
C ALA A 149 -30.05 -8.62 4.69
N CYS A 150 -29.57 -9.66 5.38
CA CYS A 150 -30.05 -11.03 5.25
C CYS A 150 -29.91 -11.85 6.54
N ASN A 151 -30.94 -12.65 6.85
CA ASN A 151 -30.99 -13.48 8.05
C ASN A 151 -30.36 -14.88 7.88
N CYS A 152 -30.00 -15.27 6.65
CA CYS A 152 -29.40 -16.56 6.32
C CYS A 152 -28.12 -16.31 5.54
N VAL A 153 -26.97 -16.60 6.15
CA VAL A 153 -25.65 -16.29 5.61
C VAL A 153 -24.75 -17.52 5.69
N GLN A 154 -23.90 -17.71 4.69
CA GLN A 154 -22.89 -18.76 4.69
C GLN A 154 -21.51 -18.12 4.88
N PRO A 155 -20.85 -18.33 6.03
CA PRO A 155 -19.48 -17.87 6.22
C PRO A 155 -18.53 -18.64 5.29
N VAL A 156 -17.54 -17.93 4.75
CA VAL A 156 -16.55 -18.46 3.82
C VAL A 156 -15.18 -17.93 4.21
N ILE A 157 -14.19 -18.81 4.24
CA ILE A 157 -12.80 -18.41 4.47
C ILE A 157 -12.09 -18.36 3.14
N LEU A 158 -11.57 -17.19 2.83
CA LEU A 158 -10.58 -17.01 1.79
C LEU A 158 -9.19 -17.14 2.42
N SER A 159 -8.32 -17.91 1.77
CA SER A 159 -6.90 -18.00 2.11
C SER A 159 -6.10 -17.87 0.84
N ALA A 160 -5.04 -17.05 0.86
CA ALA A 160 -4.22 -16.82 -0.31
C ALA A 160 -2.75 -17.01 0.03
N HIS A 161 -2.05 -17.82 -0.76
CA HIS A 161 -0.64 -18.10 -0.59
C HIS A 161 0.09 -18.05 -1.94
N ARG A 162 1.28 -17.48 -1.94
CA ARG A 162 2.18 -17.40 -3.10
C ARG A 162 3.36 -18.35 -2.85
N PRO A 163 3.41 -19.52 -3.49
CA PRO A 163 4.47 -20.51 -3.24
C PRO A 163 5.84 -20.05 -3.72
N ILE A 164 5.90 -19.18 -4.73
CA ILE A 164 7.14 -18.81 -5.41
C ILE A 164 7.75 -17.52 -4.84
N THR A 165 6.95 -16.65 -4.23
CA THR A 165 7.38 -15.30 -3.82
C THR A 165 6.90 -14.96 -2.42
N SER A 166 7.75 -14.39 -1.57
CA SER A 166 7.43 -13.93 -0.22
C SER A 166 6.71 -12.57 -0.15
N ILE A 167 6.35 -12.00 -1.30
CA ILE A 167 5.69 -10.68 -1.41
C ILE A 167 4.29 -10.77 -0.78
N SER A 168 3.99 -9.86 0.16
CA SER A 168 2.67 -9.75 0.80
C SER A 168 1.58 -9.48 -0.25
N LEU A 169 0.36 -9.98 -0.01
CA LEU A 169 -0.76 -9.81 -0.94
C LEU A 169 -1.23 -8.36 -1.07
N SER A 170 -1.20 -7.62 0.03
CA SER A 170 -1.40 -6.16 0.08
C SER A 170 -0.43 -5.58 1.13
N PRO A 171 0.77 -5.12 0.72
CA PRO A 171 1.72 -4.48 1.63
C PRO A 171 1.13 -3.16 2.17
N ILE A 172 1.29 -2.85 3.46
CA ILE A 172 0.89 -1.53 3.97
C ILE A 172 2.00 -0.52 3.61
N PRO A 173 1.72 0.63 2.96
CA PRO A 173 0.46 1.16 2.43
C PRO A 173 0.36 0.97 0.90
N SER A 174 -0.37 -0.04 0.43
CA SER A 174 -0.46 -0.34 -1.01
C SER A 174 -1.65 0.33 -1.65
N SER A 175 -1.39 1.05 -2.73
CA SER A 175 -2.43 1.45 -3.67
C SER A 175 -2.91 0.24 -4.48
N TRP A 176 -4.11 0.32 -5.05
CA TRP A 176 -4.61 -0.71 -5.97
C TRP A 176 -3.65 -0.96 -7.13
N TYR A 177 -3.06 0.10 -7.68
CA TYR A 177 -2.07 0.01 -8.75
C TYR A 177 -0.79 -0.72 -8.32
N SER A 178 -0.35 -0.52 -7.08
CA SER A 178 0.79 -1.25 -6.51
C SER A 178 0.47 -2.75 -6.39
N ASP A 179 -0.70 -3.10 -5.84
CA ASP A 179 -1.12 -4.50 -5.73
C ASP A 179 -1.28 -5.15 -7.11
N PHE A 180 -1.85 -4.41 -8.08
CA PHE A 180 -1.94 -4.85 -9.47
C PHE A 180 -0.56 -5.09 -10.07
N PHE A 181 0.35 -4.13 -9.94
CA PHE A 181 1.72 -4.25 -10.43
C PHE A 181 2.42 -5.47 -9.84
N TRP A 182 2.40 -5.65 -8.52
CA TRP A 182 3.00 -6.81 -7.86
C TRP A 182 2.34 -8.13 -8.26
N SER A 183 1.04 -8.13 -8.57
CA SER A 183 0.36 -9.32 -9.10
C SER A 183 0.89 -9.73 -10.48
N LEU A 184 1.35 -8.78 -11.31
CA LEU A 184 1.97 -9.09 -12.61
C LEU A 184 3.29 -9.85 -12.41
N PHE A 185 4.11 -9.45 -11.42
CA PHE A 185 5.39 -10.09 -11.12
C PHE A 185 5.29 -11.34 -10.24
N THR A 186 4.09 -11.71 -9.79
CA THR A 186 3.86 -12.93 -9.02
C THR A 186 3.40 -14.06 -9.96
N PRO A 187 4.24 -15.04 -10.31
CA PRO A 187 3.90 -16.05 -11.30
C PRO A 187 2.82 -17.04 -10.82
N CYS A 188 2.71 -17.28 -9.51
CA CYS A 188 1.71 -18.19 -8.95
C CYS A 188 1.16 -17.64 -7.63
N THR A 189 -0.15 -17.40 -7.60
CA THR A 189 -0.95 -17.08 -6.40
C THR A 189 -2.06 -18.10 -6.31
N VAL A 190 -2.10 -18.86 -5.21
CA VAL A 190 -3.13 -19.87 -4.96
C VAL A 190 -4.15 -19.28 -3.99
N TYR A 191 -5.38 -19.11 -4.46
CA TYR A 191 -6.55 -18.79 -3.65
C TYR A 191 -7.24 -20.10 -3.24
N THR A 192 -7.50 -20.26 -1.96
CA THR A 192 -8.25 -21.39 -1.40
C THR A 192 -9.52 -20.83 -0.77
N ILE A 193 -10.68 -21.32 -1.22
CA ILE A 193 -12.00 -20.95 -0.72
C ILE A 193 -12.51 -22.12 0.10
N LYS A 194 -12.71 -21.93 1.41
CA LYS A 194 -13.23 -22.93 2.33
C LYS A 194 -14.62 -22.51 2.82
N PHE A 195 -15.63 -23.34 2.57
CA PHE A 195 -16.99 -23.07 3.01
C PHE A 195 -17.20 -23.54 4.45
N LEU A 196 -17.93 -22.73 5.22
CA LEU A 196 -18.37 -23.07 6.57
C LEU A 196 -19.88 -23.37 6.58
N PRO A 197 -20.39 -24.02 7.65
CA PRO A 197 -21.82 -24.29 7.79
C PRO A 197 -22.67 -23.03 7.73
N VAL A 198 -23.85 -23.13 7.11
CA VAL A 198 -24.80 -22.01 7.01
C VAL A 198 -25.24 -21.57 8.40
N MET A 199 -25.24 -20.26 8.63
CA MET A 199 -25.69 -19.64 9.86
C MET A 199 -27.01 -18.92 9.62
N LYS A 200 -28.05 -19.32 10.37
CA LYS A 200 -29.34 -18.64 10.43
C LYS A 200 -29.40 -17.81 11.72
N ARG A 201 -30.03 -16.65 11.62
CA ARG A 201 -30.30 -15.77 12.76
C ARG A 201 -31.22 -16.46 13.77
N ALA A 202 -30.85 -16.47 15.05
CA ALA A 202 -31.74 -16.98 16.11
C ALA A 202 -32.82 -15.94 16.48
N GLN A 203 -33.94 -16.39 17.06
CA GLN A 203 -35.14 -15.57 17.29
C GLN A 203 -34.91 -14.36 18.23
N ASN A 204 -33.89 -14.39 19.10
CA ASN A 204 -33.57 -13.32 20.06
C ASN A 204 -32.14 -12.74 19.89
N GLU A 205 -31.49 -12.96 18.74
CA GLU A 205 -30.10 -12.55 18.50
C GLU A 205 -30.03 -11.15 17.86
N THR A 206 -29.20 -10.26 18.43
CA THR A 206 -28.92 -8.94 17.83
C THR A 206 -28.06 -9.06 16.57
N ASP A 207 -28.01 -8.02 15.73
CA ASP A 207 -27.18 -8.03 14.51
C ASP A 207 -25.68 -8.15 14.89
N GLU A 208 -25.30 -7.53 16.00
CA GLU A 208 -23.95 -7.56 16.55
C GLU A 208 -23.57 -8.95 17.07
N ASP A 209 -24.47 -9.63 17.78
CA ASP A 209 -24.22 -10.98 18.29
C ASP A 209 -24.04 -12.00 17.15
N LEU A 210 -24.88 -11.91 16.11
CA LEU A 210 -24.77 -12.76 14.94
C LEU A 210 -23.44 -12.54 14.20
N MET A 211 -23.04 -11.28 14.01
CA MET A 211 -21.74 -11.01 13.38
C MET A 211 -20.56 -11.43 14.23
N SER A 212 -20.63 -11.27 15.56
CA SER A 212 -19.60 -11.75 16.48
C SER A 212 -19.47 -13.27 16.38
N ARG A 213 -20.58 -14.01 16.29
CA ARG A 213 -20.58 -15.47 16.08
C ARG A 213 -19.97 -15.87 14.75
N ILE A 214 -20.27 -15.14 13.67
CA ILE A 214 -19.68 -15.36 12.34
C ILE A 214 -18.18 -15.05 12.34
N GLU A 215 -17.79 -13.93 12.95
CA GLU A 215 -16.39 -13.51 13.12
C GLU A 215 -15.60 -14.58 13.89
N ALA A 216 -16.10 -15.02 15.04
CA ALA A 216 -15.48 -16.07 15.85
C ALA A 216 -15.35 -17.38 15.07
N CYS A 217 -16.34 -17.74 14.26
CA CYS A 217 -16.28 -18.94 13.42
C CYS A 217 -15.20 -18.83 12.34
N ILE A 218 -15.14 -17.71 11.62
CA ILE A 218 -14.12 -17.45 10.59
C ILE A 218 -12.73 -17.37 11.22
N ALA A 219 -12.59 -16.73 12.39
CA ALA A 219 -11.33 -16.60 13.10
C ALA A 219 -10.81 -17.96 13.60
N CYS A 220 -11.67 -18.76 14.23
CA CYS A 220 -11.33 -20.10 14.73
C CYS A 220 -10.89 -21.02 13.58
N GLU A 221 -11.67 -21.07 12.50
CA GLU A 221 -11.41 -21.95 11.37
C GLU A 221 -10.26 -21.46 10.47
N GLY A 222 -10.07 -20.15 10.38
CA GLY A 222 -8.97 -19.52 9.66
C GLY A 222 -7.67 -19.45 10.47
N ARG A 223 -7.67 -19.87 11.74
CA ARG A 223 -6.56 -19.71 12.70
C ARG A 223 -6.08 -18.25 12.80
N LEU A 224 -7.03 -17.32 12.73
CA LEU A 224 -6.78 -15.88 12.84
C LEU A 224 -7.16 -15.42 14.25
N SER A 225 -6.44 -14.43 14.78
CA SER A 225 -6.84 -13.77 16.02
C SER A 225 -7.82 -12.64 15.71
N PRO A 226 -9.06 -12.66 16.25
CA PRO A 226 -9.97 -11.53 16.10
C PRO A 226 -9.39 -10.32 16.81
N THR A 227 -9.34 -9.17 16.13
CA THR A 227 -8.79 -7.93 16.68
C THR A 227 -9.90 -6.91 16.87
N LEU A 228 -9.81 -6.12 17.94
CA LEU A 228 -10.73 -5.01 18.20
C LEU A 228 -10.47 -3.80 17.27
N CYS A 229 -9.46 -3.89 16.41
CA CYS A 229 -9.07 -2.81 15.51
C CYS A 229 -10.15 -2.56 14.46
N THR A 230 -10.53 -1.29 14.35
CA THR A 230 -11.48 -0.81 13.36
C THR A 230 -10.75 -0.42 12.05
N PRO A 231 -11.47 -0.41 10.91
CA PRO A 231 -10.89 0.02 9.63
C PRO A 231 -10.35 1.46 9.68
N SER A 232 -11.01 2.34 10.45
CA SER A 232 -10.59 3.73 10.64
C SER A 232 -9.25 3.86 11.36
N GLU A 233 -9.04 3.06 12.41
CA GLU A 233 -7.76 3.02 13.14
C GLU A 233 -6.63 2.50 12.26
N LYS A 234 -6.91 1.48 11.44
CA LYS A 234 -5.96 1.00 10.43
C LYS A 234 -5.56 2.14 9.50
N TYR A 235 -6.52 2.84 8.89
CA TYR A 235 -6.23 3.95 7.97
C TYR A 235 -5.39 5.06 8.63
N GLU A 236 -5.66 5.38 9.89
CA GLU A 236 -4.86 6.34 10.63
C GLU A 236 -3.42 5.84 10.86
N LEU A 237 -3.24 4.56 11.20
CA LEU A 237 -1.92 3.94 11.33
C LEU A 237 -1.16 3.96 10.02
N GLU A 238 -1.81 3.67 8.89
CA GLU A 238 -1.19 3.77 7.56
C GLU A 238 -0.72 5.20 7.28
N LYS A 239 -1.57 6.19 7.56
CA LYS A 239 -1.23 7.61 7.40
C LYS A 239 -0.04 8.01 8.27
N ARG A 240 0.01 7.54 9.52
CA ARG A 240 1.13 7.76 10.44
C ARG A 240 2.41 7.10 9.92
N LEU A 241 2.33 5.87 9.40
CA LEU A 241 3.48 5.16 8.82
C LEU A 241 4.02 5.88 7.58
N VAL A 242 3.16 6.30 6.64
CA VAL A 242 3.56 7.08 5.46
C VAL A 242 4.28 8.36 5.87
N ARG A 243 3.75 9.08 6.86
CA ARG A 243 4.39 10.29 7.40
C ARG A 243 5.74 9.96 8.04
N ALA A 244 5.83 8.91 8.84
CA ALA A 244 7.10 8.50 9.46
C ALA A 244 8.17 8.13 8.42
N LEU A 245 7.80 7.38 7.38
CA LEU A 245 8.69 7.03 6.27
C LEU A 245 9.10 8.26 5.45
N ALA A 246 8.17 9.20 5.21
CA ALA A 246 8.47 10.46 4.56
C ALA A 246 9.43 11.32 5.40
N THR A 247 9.26 11.34 6.73
CA THR A 247 10.18 12.02 7.67
C THR A 247 11.55 11.36 7.71
N GLN A 248 11.63 10.02 7.69
CA GLN A 248 12.92 9.31 7.59
C GLN A 248 13.65 9.60 6.27
N ASN A 249 12.93 9.58 5.14
CA ASN A 249 13.52 9.88 3.83
C ASN A 249 13.88 11.36 3.66
N SER A 250 13.14 12.28 4.28
CA SER A 250 13.49 13.71 4.31
C SER A 250 14.62 14.02 5.29
N GLY A 251 14.81 13.23 6.35
CA GLY A 251 16.03 13.26 7.18
C GLY A 251 17.28 12.87 6.40
N ALA A 252 17.19 11.92 5.46
CA ALA A 252 18.29 11.54 4.58
C ALA A 252 18.58 12.56 3.45
N ARG A 253 17.62 13.43 3.10
CA ARG A 253 17.81 14.53 2.12
C ARG A 253 18.11 15.89 2.77
N ARG A 254 18.19 15.94 4.11
CA ARG A 254 18.59 17.15 4.87
C ARG A 254 20.05 17.14 5.29
N TYR A 255 20.89 16.34 4.65
CA TYR A 255 22.32 16.55 4.74
C TYR A 255 22.66 17.73 3.83
N ASP A 256 22.78 18.91 4.43
CA ASP A 256 23.29 20.09 3.74
C ASP A 256 24.62 19.73 3.06
N SER A 257 24.89 20.32 1.88
CA SER A 257 26.18 20.20 1.20
C SER A 257 27.37 20.48 2.14
N ARG A 258 27.13 21.34 3.15
CA ARG A 258 28.04 21.63 4.26
C ARG A 258 28.33 20.43 5.17
N MET A 259 27.32 19.63 5.51
CA MET A 259 27.49 18.41 6.33
C MET A 259 28.25 17.33 5.56
N TYR A 260 28.04 17.25 4.25
CA TYR A 260 28.79 16.32 3.40
C TYR A 260 30.26 16.72 3.28
N ALA A 261 30.54 18.02 3.16
CA ALA A 261 31.90 18.56 3.19
C ALA A 261 32.58 18.33 4.55
N GLU A 262 31.85 18.49 5.65
CA GLU A 262 32.35 18.19 6.99
C GLU A 262 32.63 16.70 7.18
N ALA A 263 31.74 15.83 6.68
CA ALA A 263 31.94 14.39 6.71
C ALA A 263 33.16 13.94 5.90
N GLN A 264 33.48 14.62 4.79
CA GLN A 264 34.70 14.36 4.04
C GLN A 264 35.96 14.75 4.83
N ARG A 265 35.94 15.90 5.54
CA ARG A 265 37.05 16.28 6.43
C ARG A 265 37.26 15.29 7.57
N ILE A 266 36.18 14.77 8.16
CA ILE A 266 36.28 13.74 9.21
C ILE A 266 36.77 12.40 8.62
N ARG A 267 36.41 12.07 7.37
CA ARG A 267 36.91 10.86 6.67
C ARG A 267 38.41 10.92 6.40
N GLU A 268 38.98 12.11 6.16
CA GLU A 268 40.43 12.28 6.01
C GLU A 268 41.18 11.90 7.29
N ILE A 269 40.57 12.13 8.46
CA ILE A 269 41.12 11.77 9.78
C ILE A 269 40.83 10.29 10.11
N PHE A 270 39.68 9.77 9.68
CA PHE A 270 39.23 8.40 9.94
C PHE A 270 38.95 7.64 8.63
N PRO A 271 40.00 7.16 7.93
CA PRO A 271 39.86 6.52 6.61
C PRO A 271 39.09 5.19 6.64
N ASN A 272 38.99 4.56 7.81
CA ASN A 272 38.37 3.24 7.97
C ASN A 272 36.85 3.27 8.20
N ILE A 273 36.25 4.47 8.33
CA ILE A 273 34.83 4.63 8.63
C ILE A 273 34.08 5.03 7.36
N PRO A 274 33.01 4.30 6.97
CA PRO A 274 32.28 4.61 5.76
C PRO A 274 31.54 5.96 5.90
N LEU A 275 31.58 6.76 4.83
CA LEU A 275 31.08 8.14 4.80
C LEU A 275 29.60 8.25 5.26
N ASN A 276 28.79 7.24 4.99
CA ASN A 276 27.39 7.17 5.40
C ASN A 276 27.19 7.05 6.93
N ALA A 277 28.15 6.46 7.66
CA ALA A 277 28.14 6.39 9.12
C ALA A 277 28.52 7.74 9.74
N ILE A 278 29.54 8.41 9.18
CA ILE A 278 29.98 9.75 9.61
C ILE A 278 28.87 10.78 9.41
N VAL A 279 28.22 10.77 8.23
CA VAL A 279 27.10 11.66 7.91
C VAL A 279 25.90 11.43 8.85
N ARG A 280 25.62 10.17 9.20
CA ARG A 280 24.56 9.81 10.15
C ARG A 280 24.84 10.35 11.55
N GLU A 281 26.08 10.24 12.01
CA GLU A 281 26.48 10.72 13.34
C GLU A 281 26.60 12.25 13.39
N LEU A 282 27.03 12.90 12.31
CA LEU A 282 26.92 14.36 12.13
C LEU A 282 25.46 14.83 12.18
N GLY A 283 24.53 14.03 11.65
CA GLY A 283 23.08 14.25 11.80
C GLY A 283 22.61 14.23 13.25
N ARG A 284 23.23 13.41 14.10
CA ARG A 284 22.92 13.29 15.54
C ARG A 284 23.63 14.32 16.41
N SER A 285 24.75 14.88 15.96
CA SER A 285 25.50 15.92 16.66
C SER A 285 25.10 17.35 16.26
N HIS A 286 23.97 17.50 15.55
CA HIS A 286 23.50 18.79 15.01
C HIS A 286 24.56 19.52 14.16
N GLY A 287 25.41 18.77 13.44
CA GLY A 287 26.44 19.32 12.56
C GLY A 287 27.72 19.80 13.26
N ASN A 288 27.96 19.41 14.52
CA ASN A 288 29.19 19.74 15.23
C ASN A 288 30.24 18.62 15.07
N ALA A 289 31.36 18.93 14.40
CA ALA A 289 32.39 17.96 14.03
C ALA A 289 33.11 17.35 15.24
N GLU A 290 33.43 18.16 16.25
CA GLU A 290 34.18 17.68 17.43
C GLU A 290 33.36 16.68 18.27
N LEU A 291 32.06 16.94 18.44
CA LEU A 291 31.17 16.00 19.14
C LEU A 291 31.00 14.69 18.37
N THR A 292 31.01 14.75 17.04
CA THR A 292 31.01 13.55 16.18
C THR A 292 32.31 12.75 16.34
N ILE A 293 33.47 13.42 16.33
CA ILE A 293 34.77 12.77 16.50
C ILE A 293 34.85 12.06 17.86
N SER A 294 34.47 12.75 18.95
CA SER A 294 34.46 12.17 20.29
C SER A 294 33.54 10.95 20.42
N ARG A 295 32.37 10.96 19.73
CA ARG A 295 31.47 9.80 19.70
C ARG A 295 31.98 8.65 18.84
N LEU A 296 32.59 8.94 17.69
CA LEU A 296 33.21 7.93 16.83
C LEU A 296 34.38 7.22 17.53
N ILE A 297 35.13 7.94 18.37
CA ILE A 297 36.21 7.37 19.19
C ILE A 297 35.64 6.53 20.35
N ALA A 298 34.55 6.99 20.96
CA ALA A 298 33.89 6.29 22.07
C ALA A 298 33.14 5.01 21.65
N ASP A 299 32.75 4.91 20.38
CA ASP A 299 32.04 3.75 19.84
C ASP A 299 33.04 2.66 19.42
N SER A 300 33.19 1.66 20.29
CA SER A 300 34.08 0.50 20.13
C SER A 300 33.76 -0.39 18.92
N SER A 301 32.61 -0.19 18.27
CA SER A 301 32.23 -0.92 17.06
C SER A 301 33.08 -0.56 15.83
N PHE A 302 33.68 0.64 15.78
CA PHE A 302 34.52 1.09 14.66
C PHE A 302 36.01 0.76 14.81
N GLN A 303 36.46 0.38 16.01
CA GLN A 303 37.86 -0.01 16.26
C GLN A 303 38.19 -1.42 15.72
N ASN A 304 37.19 -2.26 15.46
CA ASN A 304 37.38 -3.64 14.99
C ASN A 304 37.52 -3.79 13.46
N LEU A 305 37.66 -2.70 12.70
CA LEU A 305 37.82 -2.73 11.23
C LEU A 305 39.28 -2.77 10.75
N SER A 306 40.26 -2.79 11.64
CA SER A 306 41.66 -3.06 11.30
C SER A 306 41.91 -4.56 11.18
N PHE A 307 41.96 -5.09 9.96
CA PHE A 307 43.02 -5.96 9.42
C PHE A 307 42.68 -6.38 7.97
N ASN A 308 43.72 -6.52 7.15
CA ASN A 308 43.76 -6.87 5.73
C ASN A 308 43.37 -5.78 4.72
N SER A 309 44.38 -5.12 4.15
CA SER A 309 44.87 -5.49 2.80
C SER A 309 46.18 -4.77 2.48
N SER A 310 47.23 -5.57 2.37
CA SER A 310 48.52 -5.25 1.76
C SER A 310 48.44 -5.36 0.23
N SER A 311 48.88 -4.32 -0.49
CA SER A 311 49.51 -4.31 -1.83
C SER A 311 49.54 -2.85 -2.33
N SER A 312 50.67 -2.16 -2.28
CA SER A 312 51.70 -2.10 -3.34
C SER A 312 51.14 -1.75 -4.72
N PHE A 313 51.38 -0.52 -5.21
CA PHE A 313 52.21 -0.24 -6.40
C PHE A 313 52.19 1.25 -6.83
N ASN A 314 53.40 1.81 -6.85
CA ASN A 314 54.02 2.77 -7.77
C ASN A 314 53.64 4.26 -7.89
N GLN A 315 54.74 5.02 -7.89
CA GLN A 315 54.94 6.45 -8.07
C GLN A 315 55.07 6.85 -9.56
N SER A 316 54.63 8.09 -9.85
CA SER A 316 55.14 9.08 -10.84
C SER A 316 54.89 8.88 -12.35
N PRO A 317 54.94 9.93 -13.21
CA PRO A 317 54.90 11.39 -12.99
C PRO A 317 53.86 12.16 -13.88
N SER A 318 53.78 13.48 -13.67
CA SER A 318 52.99 14.49 -14.41
C SER A 318 53.45 14.75 -15.86
N PRO A 319 52.60 15.38 -16.71
CA PRO A 319 53.01 16.68 -17.26
C PRO A 319 51.90 17.72 -17.55
N SER A 320 52.33 18.99 -17.50
CA SER A 320 51.95 20.18 -18.31
C SER A 320 50.50 20.71 -18.39
N SER A 321 50.37 21.96 -17.93
CA SER A 321 49.28 22.93 -18.13
C SER A 321 49.14 23.39 -19.59
N PRO A 322 47.98 23.97 -19.98
CA PRO A 322 47.99 25.39 -20.32
C PRO A 322 46.82 26.22 -19.74
N SER A 323 47.19 27.49 -19.51
CA SER A 323 46.47 28.71 -19.12
C SER A 323 44.97 28.89 -19.44
N THR A 324 44.19 29.33 -18.44
CA THR A 324 43.07 30.31 -18.56
C THR A 324 42.67 30.85 -17.16
N PRO A 325 41.94 31.98 -17.05
CA PRO A 325 42.37 33.18 -16.33
C PRO A 325 42.20 33.12 -14.80
N GLN A 326 43.09 33.85 -14.11
CA GLN A 326 43.16 33.99 -12.66
C GLN A 326 41.80 34.32 -12.01
N PHE A 327 41.33 33.39 -11.18
CA PHE A 327 40.22 33.59 -10.25
C PHE A 327 40.73 34.09 -8.89
N ASN A 328 41.59 35.11 -8.90
CA ASN A 328 42.17 35.69 -7.69
C ASN A 328 41.31 36.87 -7.22
N ALA A 329 40.15 36.55 -6.65
CA ALA A 329 39.43 37.45 -5.76
C ALA A 329 39.05 36.66 -4.49
N SER A 330 39.56 37.13 -3.35
CA SER A 330 39.39 36.56 -2.00
C SER A 330 37.93 36.12 -1.71
N PRO A 331 37.70 35.01 -0.99
CA PRO A 331 36.36 34.50 -0.65
C PRO A 331 35.44 35.54 -0.01
N HIS A 332 36.03 36.50 0.72
CA HIS A 332 35.28 37.55 1.41
C HIS A 332 34.62 38.54 0.44
N ASN A 333 35.27 38.83 -0.70
CA ASN A 333 34.73 39.70 -1.75
C ASN A 333 33.60 39.03 -2.56
N ARG A 334 33.55 37.70 -2.61
CA ARG A 334 32.41 36.97 -3.20
C ARG A 334 31.20 37.00 -2.27
N MET A 335 31.41 36.83 -0.96
CA MET A 335 30.33 36.91 0.02
C MET A 335 29.69 38.29 0.09
N SER A 336 30.48 39.38 0.01
CA SER A 336 29.94 40.74 -0.04
C SER A 336 29.12 40.98 -1.33
N ALA A 337 29.62 40.54 -2.49
CA ALA A 337 28.89 40.65 -3.76
C ALA A 337 27.58 39.85 -3.79
N PHE A 338 27.54 38.69 -3.13
CA PHE A 338 26.30 37.89 -2.98
C PHE A 338 25.32 38.53 -1.99
N ALA A 339 25.81 39.08 -0.88
CA ALA A 339 24.98 39.79 0.09
C ALA A 339 24.35 41.05 -0.54
N GLU A 340 25.13 41.79 -1.33
CA GLU A 340 24.69 42.96 -2.06
C GLU A 340 23.66 42.63 -3.16
N LYS A 341 23.92 41.61 -3.98
CA LYS A 341 22.93 41.11 -4.96
C LYS A 341 21.65 40.64 -4.28
N LYS A 342 21.74 39.99 -3.12
CA LYS A 342 20.57 39.55 -2.35
C LYS A 342 19.77 40.75 -1.83
N ALA A 343 20.44 41.79 -1.34
CA ALA A 343 19.80 43.01 -0.86
C ALA A 343 19.07 43.75 -2.00
N GLN A 344 19.71 43.87 -3.17
CA GLN A 344 19.10 44.47 -4.36
C GLN A 344 17.85 43.70 -4.83
N PHE A 345 17.92 42.36 -4.85
CA PHE A 345 16.77 41.53 -5.24
C PHE A 345 15.60 41.67 -4.27
N ILE A 346 15.88 41.78 -2.96
CA ILE A 346 14.86 42.00 -1.93
C ILE A 346 14.24 43.39 -2.06
N ALA A 347 15.04 44.42 -2.34
CA ALA A 347 14.56 45.79 -2.53
C ALA A 347 13.66 45.89 -3.78
N GLU A 348 14.05 45.26 -4.89
CA GLU A 348 13.25 45.24 -6.11
C GLU A 348 11.95 44.45 -5.93
N ALA A 349 12.00 43.30 -5.24
CA ALA A 349 10.80 42.52 -4.90
C ALA A 349 9.85 43.33 -4.00
N ARG A 350 10.37 44.08 -3.02
CA ARG A 350 9.57 44.98 -2.18
C ARG A 350 8.93 46.11 -2.99
N ARG A 351 9.68 46.72 -3.92
CA ARG A 351 9.13 47.78 -4.80
C ARG A 351 7.99 47.25 -5.67
N ARG A 352 8.18 46.09 -6.32
CA ARG A 352 7.13 45.44 -7.12
C ARG A 352 5.91 45.04 -6.28
N TYR A 353 6.13 44.66 -5.03
CA TYR A 353 5.05 44.34 -4.09
C TYR A 353 4.23 45.58 -3.71
N ILE A 354 4.91 46.70 -3.42
CA ILE A 354 4.27 47.98 -3.09
C ILE A 354 3.50 48.54 -4.30
N GLU A 355 4.08 48.51 -5.50
CA GLU A 355 3.41 48.91 -6.76
C GLU A 355 2.17 48.06 -7.03
N LYS A 356 2.23 46.74 -6.79
CA LYS A 356 1.12 45.82 -7.04
C LYS A 356 -0.01 45.92 -6.01
N HIS A 357 0.30 46.32 -4.78
CA HIS A 357 -0.66 46.35 -3.67
C HIS A 357 -1.08 47.77 -3.25
N GLY A 358 -0.62 48.82 -3.95
CA GLY A 358 -1.08 50.20 -3.75
C GLY A 358 -0.83 50.74 -2.34
N LEU A 359 0.19 50.25 -1.65
CA LEU A 359 0.48 50.63 -0.26
C LEU A 359 1.27 51.94 -0.25
N ASN A 360 0.63 53.04 0.12
CA ASN A 360 1.31 54.31 0.41
C ASN A 360 2.18 54.13 1.66
N VAL A 361 3.51 54.15 1.50
CA VAL A 361 4.47 54.11 2.61
C VAL A 361 4.77 55.55 3.02
N PRO A 362 4.59 55.96 4.29
CA PRO A 362 4.99 57.28 4.75
C PRO A 362 6.52 57.40 4.75
N SER A 363 6.98 58.60 4.36
CA SER A 363 8.39 59.00 4.22
C SER A 363 9.26 58.76 5.44
#